data_AF-A0A2E3XXB5-F1
#
_entry.id   AF-A0A2E3XXB5-F1
#
_cell.length_a   1.000
_cell.length_b   1.000
_cell.length_c   1.000
_cell.angle_alpha   90.00
_cell.angle_beta   90.00
_cell.angle_gamma   90.00
#
_symmetry.space_group_name_H-M   'P 1'
#
loop_
_entity.id
_entity.type
_entity.pdbx_description
1 polymer ?
#
loop_
_entity_poly.entity_id
_entity_poly.type
_entity_poly.pdbx_seq_one_letter_code
_entity_poly.pdbx_strand_id
1 'polypeptide(L)'
;MFKHISILLILSLLSSCMQANLKDELEFDGQDSAASDIPNDDYSNESTPYETEFLGARSMNVRFGDYKFMSNFLKQKFGPSCNNTIMSNVWNKPQVFGAVCDYYDRNESCNTATINNPMVLTSTMRSGRMMKACEEIVSNNTCISYFLGQAGLSSSSALNEKNILKAYQFFYPLAETLSEDQQMAFSNLSDQFRGATDKWRAVSLALCVSPEWQIP
;
A
#
# COMPACT_ATOMS: atom_id res chain seq x y z
N MET A 1 53.86 21.38 -0.65
CA MET A 1 54.13 20.51 -1.82
C MET A 1 53.19 19.30 -1.87
N PHE A 2 51.88 19.48 -1.62
CA PHE A 2 50.88 18.39 -1.61
C PHE A 2 49.52 18.93 -2.11
N LYS A 3 49.40 19.18 -3.41
CA LYS A 3 48.13 19.63 -4.04
C LYS A 3 47.71 18.85 -5.29
N HIS A 4 48.37 17.73 -5.60
CA HIS A 4 48.11 16.96 -6.82
C HIS A 4 47.71 15.49 -6.62
N ILE A 5 47.50 15.03 -5.38
CA ILE A 5 47.14 13.62 -5.11
C ILE A 5 45.63 13.37 -5.11
N SER A 6 44.77 14.40 -4.98
CA SER A 6 43.31 14.20 -4.83
C SER A 6 42.53 13.99 -6.13
N ILE A 7 43.11 14.22 -7.32
CA ILE A 7 42.36 14.10 -8.59
C ILE A 7 42.43 12.67 -9.16
N LEU A 8 43.44 11.88 -8.79
CA LEU A 8 43.61 10.51 -9.31
C LEU A 8 42.69 9.46 -8.64
N LEU A 9 42.11 9.76 -7.48
CA LEU A 9 41.22 8.83 -6.75
C LEU A 9 39.74 8.92 -7.16
N ILE A 10 39.34 9.96 -7.89
CA ILE A 10 37.95 10.15 -8.33
C ILE A 10 37.69 9.44 -9.68
N LEU A 11 38.73 9.22 -10.49
CA LEU A 11 38.59 8.52 -11.79
C LEU A 11 38.53 6.98 -11.68
N SER A 12 38.96 6.37 -10.57
CA SER A 12 38.94 4.91 -10.42
C SER A 12 37.60 4.33 -9.94
N LEU A 13 36.63 5.16 -9.53
CA LEU A 13 35.33 4.70 -9.02
C LEU A 13 34.21 4.70 -10.08
N LEU A 14 34.47 5.21 -11.28
CA LEU A 14 33.50 5.24 -12.39
C LEU A 14 33.58 4.02 -13.33
N SER A 15 34.46 3.04 -13.05
CA SER A 15 34.67 1.86 -13.91
C SER A 15 33.91 0.60 -13.47
N SER A 16 33.10 0.65 -12.41
CA SER A 16 32.48 -0.57 -11.82
C SER A 16 31.00 -0.77 -12.16
N CYS A 17 30.42 0.05 -13.04
CA CYS A 17 28.99 -0.03 -13.41
C CYS A 17 28.79 -0.45 -14.88
N MET A 18 29.36 -1.57 -15.30
CA MET A 18 28.90 -2.25 -16.52
C MET A 18 28.96 -3.77 -16.38
N GLN A 19 27.87 -4.41 -16.81
CA GLN A 19 27.65 -5.85 -17.03
C GLN A 19 27.16 -6.67 -15.84
N ALA A 20 25.84 -6.57 -15.60
CA ALA A 20 25.04 -7.74 -15.28
C ALA A 20 23.82 -7.75 -16.22
N ASN A 21 24.02 -8.36 -17.38
CA ASN A 21 22.99 -8.66 -18.37
C ASN A 21 22.77 -10.17 -18.27
N LEU A 22 21.72 -10.60 -17.58
CA LEU A 22 21.29 -12.00 -17.54
C LEU A 22 19.80 -12.03 -17.88
N LYS A 23 19.57 -12.21 -19.18
CA LYS A 23 18.38 -12.86 -19.73
C LYS A 23 18.39 -14.30 -19.19
N ASP A 24 17.48 -14.61 -18.30
CA ASP A 24 16.99 -15.99 -18.16
C ASP A 24 15.56 -16.00 -18.68
N GLU A 25 15.44 -16.55 -19.89
CA GLU A 25 14.19 -17.01 -20.48
C GLU A 25 13.78 -18.27 -19.70
N LEU A 26 12.76 -18.14 -18.85
CA LEU A 26 12.03 -19.29 -18.32
C LEU A 26 10.97 -19.67 -19.35
N GLU A 27 11.32 -20.63 -20.20
CA GLU A 27 10.38 -21.45 -20.96
C GLU A 27 9.48 -22.20 -19.96
N PHE A 28 8.21 -21.81 -19.90
CA PHE A 28 7.17 -22.57 -19.21
C PHE A 28 6.54 -23.51 -20.22
N ASP A 29 6.97 -24.77 -20.15
CA ASP A 29 6.54 -25.86 -21.02
C ASP A 29 5.06 -26.17 -20.77
N GLY A 30 4.28 -26.12 -21.84
CA GLY A 30 2.87 -26.46 -21.85
C GLY A 30 2.72 -27.97 -21.89
N GLN A 31 2.13 -28.55 -20.85
CA GLN A 31 1.60 -29.90 -20.91
C GLN A 31 0.08 -29.88 -20.77
N ASP A 32 -0.54 -30.08 -21.93
CA ASP A 32 -1.88 -30.57 -22.11
C ASP A 32 -2.13 -31.81 -21.23
N SER A 33 -3.24 -31.82 -20.51
CA SER A 33 -3.80 -33.06 -19.97
C SER A 33 -5.27 -33.11 -20.33
N ALA A 34 -5.48 -33.95 -21.35
CA ALA A 34 -6.68 -34.56 -21.86
C ALA A 34 -7.93 -34.55 -20.96
N ALA A 35 -9.03 -34.21 -21.61
CA ALA A 35 -10.38 -34.58 -21.25
C ALA A 35 -10.50 -36.08 -20.90
N SER A 36 -11.24 -36.36 -19.82
CA SER A 36 -11.84 -37.67 -19.58
C SER A 36 -13.34 -37.50 -19.35
N ASP A 37 -14.08 -38.11 -20.25
CA ASP A 37 -15.53 -38.21 -20.35
C ASP A 37 -16.18 -39.06 -19.24
N ILE A 38 -17.38 -38.62 -18.79
CA ILE A 38 -18.60 -39.38 -18.36
C ILE A 38 -18.59 -40.01 -16.94
N PRO A 39 -19.73 -40.10 -16.19
CA PRO A 39 -21.15 -39.93 -16.58
C PRO A 39 -22.03 -38.96 -15.75
N ASN A 40 -23.14 -38.54 -16.38
CA ASN A 40 -24.36 -38.09 -15.74
C ASN A 40 -25.00 -39.24 -14.95
N ASP A 41 -25.00 -39.14 -13.62
CA ASP A 41 -25.92 -39.91 -12.77
C ASP A 41 -26.98 -38.97 -12.19
N ASP A 42 -28.19 -39.24 -12.66
CA ASP A 42 -29.48 -38.81 -12.15
C ASP A 42 -29.65 -39.35 -10.73
N TYR A 43 -29.62 -38.48 -9.71
CA TYR A 43 -30.02 -38.84 -8.35
C TYR A 43 -31.08 -37.88 -7.84
N SER A 44 -32.30 -38.42 -7.87
CA SER A 44 -33.53 -37.97 -7.26
C SER A 44 -33.38 -37.39 -5.86
N ASN A 45 -34.10 -36.29 -5.65
CA ASN A 45 -34.67 -35.79 -4.40
C ASN A 45 -34.75 -36.84 -3.26
N GLU A 46 -33.95 -36.65 -2.21
CA GLU A 46 -34.30 -37.08 -0.87
C GLU A 46 -33.99 -35.95 0.12
N SER A 47 -35.06 -35.29 0.54
CA SER A 47 -35.07 -34.20 1.49
C SER A 47 -34.76 -34.72 2.90
N THR A 48 -33.56 -34.44 3.41
CA THR A 48 -33.28 -34.51 4.85
C THR A 48 -33.52 -33.14 5.50
N PRO A 49 -34.40 -33.03 6.52
CA PRO A 49 -34.67 -31.79 7.22
C PRO A 49 -33.71 -31.66 8.42
N TYR A 50 -32.49 -31.18 8.19
CA TYR A 50 -31.59 -30.77 9.27
C TYR A 50 -30.60 -29.75 8.74
N GLU A 51 -30.92 -28.47 8.94
CA GLU A 51 -30.07 -27.47 9.59
C GLU A 51 -30.76 -26.13 9.45
N THR A 52 -31.58 -25.86 10.46
CA THR A 52 -32.15 -24.57 10.79
C THR A 52 -31.07 -23.50 10.74
N GLU A 53 -31.20 -22.63 9.75
CA GLU A 53 -30.74 -21.24 9.68
C GLU A 53 -29.90 -20.78 10.88
N PHE A 54 -28.60 -21.07 10.85
CA PHE A 54 -27.62 -20.17 11.45
C PHE A 54 -27.25 -19.11 10.41
N LEU A 55 -28.25 -18.31 10.01
CA LEU A 55 -28.02 -16.98 9.46
C LEU A 55 -27.52 -16.11 10.61
N GLY A 56 -26.29 -16.42 11.06
CA GLY A 56 -25.50 -15.48 11.80
C GLY A 56 -25.43 -14.25 10.91
N ALA A 57 -26.09 -13.18 11.35
CA ALA A 57 -25.97 -11.87 10.76
C ALA A 57 -24.49 -11.48 10.83
N ARG A 58 -23.70 -11.93 9.84
CA ARG A 58 -22.48 -11.25 9.46
C ARG A 58 -22.98 -9.87 9.11
N SER A 59 -22.72 -8.93 10.02
CA SER A 59 -22.89 -7.50 9.78
C SER A 59 -22.36 -7.24 8.38
N MET A 60 -23.29 -7.09 7.42
CA MET A 60 -22.95 -6.70 6.07
C MET A 60 -22.61 -5.23 6.21
N ASN A 61 -21.31 -4.98 6.43
CA ASN A 61 -20.76 -3.65 6.39
C ASN A 61 -20.93 -3.15 4.95
N VAL A 62 -22.08 -2.53 4.70
CA VAL A 62 -22.35 -1.73 3.52
C VAL A 62 -21.33 -0.59 3.50
N ARG A 63 -20.24 -0.76 2.76
CA ARG A 63 -19.15 0.21 2.71
C ARG A 63 -19.30 1.14 1.52
N PHE A 64 -19.57 2.41 1.81
CA PHE A 64 -19.54 3.48 0.84
C PHE A 64 -18.09 3.82 0.45
N GLY A 65 -17.62 3.29 -0.69
CA GLY A 65 -16.50 3.83 -1.46
C GLY A 65 -15.16 3.97 -0.72
N ASP A 66 -14.53 2.84 -0.42
CA ASP A 66 -13.16 2.72 0.11
C ASP A 66 -12.18 3.73 -0.57
N TYR A 67 -12.27 3.91 -1.89
CA TYR A 67 -11.43 4.86 -2.65
C TYR A 67 -11.67 6.33 -2.26
N LYS A 68 -12.90 6.73 -1.93
CA LYS A 68 -13.22 8.10 -1.49
C LYS A 68 -12.65 8.36 -0.11
N PHE A 69 -12.84 7.40 0.80
CA PHE A 69 -12.26 7.45 2.14
C PHE A 69 -10.74 7.58 2.07
N MET A 70 -10.06 6.65 1.36
CA MET A 70 -8.59 6.68 1.22
C MET A 70 -8.11 7.97 0.56
N SER A 71 -8.77 8.44 -0.49
CA SER A 71 -8.40 9.70 -1.15
C SER A 71 -8.53 10.89 -0.22
N ASN A 72 -9.63 10.99 0.54
CA ASN A 72 -9.84 12.08 1.48
C ASN A 72 -8.87 12.01 2.66
N PHE A 73 -8.59 10.81 3.16
CA PHE A 73 -7.61 10.58 4.22
C PHE A 73 -6.22 11.05 3.77
N LEU A 74 -5.74 10.60 2.61
CA LEU A 74 -4.45 11.02 2.08
C LEU A 74 -4.38 12.55 1.84
N LYS A 75 -5.46 13.15 1.33
CA LYS A 75 -5.56 14.61 1.16
C LYS A 75 -5.48 15.34 2.50
N GLN A 76 -6.12 14.80 3.53
CA GLN A 76 -6.06 15.37 4.88
C GLN A 76 -4.64 15.29 5.45
N LYS A 77 -3.93 14.17 5.26
CA LYS A 77 -2.59 13.97 5.84
C LYS A 77 -1.48 14.70 5.09
N PHE A 78 -1.52 14.73 3.76
CA PHE A 78 -0.43 15.28 2.95
C PHE A 78 -0.76 16.61 2.27
N GLY A 79 -2.02 17.04 2.34
CA GLY A 79 -2.44 18.35 1.89
C GLY A 79 -2.74 18.43 0.39
N PRO A 80 -3.15 19.61 -0.09
CA PRO A 80 -3.67 19.80 -1.44
C PRO A 80 -2.61 19.66 -2.54
N SER A 81 -1.33 19.87 -2.22
CA SER A 81 -0.23 19.79 -3.19
C SER A 81 -0.06 18.40 -3.80
N CYS A 82 -0.54 17.36 -3.12
CA CYS A 82 -0.47 15.96 -3.58
C CYS A 82 -1.75 15.50 -4.28
N ASN A 83 -2.71 16.40 -4.51
CA ASN A 83 -4.01 16.04 -5.06
C ASN A 83 -3.89 15.32 -6.42
N ASN A 84 -2.98 15.75 -7.30
CA ASN A 84 -2.79 15.09 -8.59
C ASN A 84 -2.34 13.62 -8.45
N THR A 85 -1.39 13.36 -7.55
CA THR A 85 -0.92 12.00 -7.22
C THR A 85 -2.04 11.14 -6.63
N ILE A 86 -2.81 11.70 -5.68
CA ILE A 86 -3.94 11.01 -5.06
C ILE A 86 -5.03 10.71 -6.09
N MET A 87 -5.31 11.66 -6.97
CA MET A 87 -6.35 11.51 -8.00
C MET A 87 -5.97 10.44 -9.02
N SER A 88 -4.71 10.42 -9.46
CA SER A 88 -4.23 9.48 -10.48
C SER A 88 -4.07 8.05 -9.98
N ASN A 89 -3.69 7.87 -8.70
CA ASN A 89 -3.40 6.55 -8.14
C ASN A 89 -4.54 5.95 -7.31
N VAL A 90 -5.43 6.76 -6.71
CA VAL A 90 -6.49 6.28 -5.81
C VAL A 90 -7.89 6.67 -6.31
N TRP A 91 -8.20 7.96 -6.41
CA TRP A 91 -9.58 8.42 -6.69
C TRP A 91 -10.12 7.92 -8.03
N ASN A 92 -9.33 8.05 -9.11
CA ASN A 92 -9.70 7.62 -10.46
C ASN A 92 -9.49 6.11 -10.67
N LYS A 93 -9.36 5.33 -9.59
CA LYS A 93 -9.19 3.86 -9.60
C LYS A 93 -10.26 3.15 -8.75
N PRO A 94 -11.56 3.50 -8.89
CA PRO A 94 -12.61 2.88 -8.07
C PRO A 94 -12.65 1.35 -8.19
N GLN A 95 -12.29 0.80 -9.35
CA GLN A 95 -12.19 -0.64 -9.59
C GLN A 95 -11.12 -1.37 -8.79
N VAL A 96 -10.11 -0.66 -8.29
CA VAL A 96 -9.03 -1.22 -7.47
C VAL A 96 -9.33 -1.08 -5.98
N PHE A 97 -10.10 -0.05 -5.62
CA PHE A 97 -10.26 0.42 -4.24
C PHE A 97 -11.72 0.45 -3.80
N GLY A 98 -12.62 -0.33 -4.40
CA GLY A 98 -14.04 -0.31 -4.02
C GLY A 98 -15.03 -0.77 -5.07
N ALA A 99 -14.60 -1.54 -6.08
CA ALA A 99 -15.54 -2.24 -6.93
C ALA A 99 -16.11 -3.46 -6.20
N VAL A 100 -17.35 -3.77 -6.56
CA VAL A 100 -18.13 -4.93 -6.14
C VAL A 100 -17.53 -6.26 -6.62
N CYS A 101 -16.60 -6.18 -7.58
CA CYS A 101 -15.83 -7.29 -8.13
C CYS A 101 -14.34 -6.96 -8.16
N ASP A 102 -13.50 -7.99 -8.05
CA ASP A 102 -12.07 -7.87 -8.35
C ASP A 102 -11.89 -7.56 -9.85
N TYR A 103 -10.79 -6.90 -10.20
CA TYR A 103 -10.39 -6.62 -11.58
C TYR A 103 -10.35 -7.89 -12.46
N TYR A 104 -10.05 -9.04 -11.83
CA TYR A 104 -9.94 -10.35 -12.46
C TYR A 104 -11.29 -11.04 -12.68
N ASP A 105 -12.32 -10.70 -11.89
CA ASP A 105 -13.67 -11.24 -12.02
C ASP A 105 -14.57 -10.23 -12.72
N ARG A 106 -14.48 -10.17 -14.06
CA ARG A 106 -15.39 -9.36 -14.89
C ARG A 106 -16.53 -10.20 -15.45
N ASN A 107 -17.36 -10.76 -14.58
CA ASN A 107 -18.62 -11.36 -15.00
C ASN A 107 -19.75 -10.31 -15.06
N GLU A 108 -20.80 -10.57 -15.84
CA GLU A 108 -21.92 -9.63 -16.07
C GLU A 108 -22.64 -9.20 -14.78
N SER A 109 -22.54 -10.00 -13.71
CA SER A 109 -23.04 -9.73 -12.36
C SER A 109 -22.32 -8.59 -11.62
N CYS A 110 -21.22 -8.07 -12.16
CA CYS A 110 -20.51 -6.92 -11.61
C CYS A 110 -21.16 -5.56 -11.91
N ASN A 111 -22.17 -5.55 -12.80
CA ASN A 111 -22.94 -4.35 -13.14
C ASN A 111 -24.12 -4.13 -12.19
N THR A 112 -24.53 -5.15 -11.45
CA THR A 112 -25.48 -5.00 -10.35
C THR A 112 -24.69 -4.64 -9.10
N ALA A 113 -24.76 -3.38 -8.69
CA ALA A 113 -24.25 -2.94 -7.39
C ALA A 113 -25.11 -3.56 -6.27
N THR A 114 -25.00 -4.87 -6.07
CA THR A 114 -25.53 -5.51 -4.88
C THR A 114 -24.63 -5.10 -3.72
N ILE A 115 -25.26 -4.39 -2.79
CA ILE A 115 -24.70 -3.72 -1.61
C ILE A 115 -23.96 -4.68 -0.64
N ASN A 116 -23.87 -5.97 -0.97
CA ASN A 116 -23.53 -7.07 -0.06
C ASN A 116 -22.44 -8.02 -0.59
N ASN A 117 -21.61 -7.63 -1.56
CA ASN A 117 -20.50 -8.51 -1.95
C ASN A 117 -19.38 -8.51 -0.90
N PRO A 118 -18.84 -9.70 -0.56
CA PRO A 118 -17.73 -9.82 0.37
C PRO A 118 -16.53 -9.02 -0.16
N MET A 119 -15.85 -8.31 0.75
CA MET A 119 -14.64 -7.56 0.41
C MET A 119 -13.64 -8.50 -0.28
N VAL A 120 -13.17 -8.11 -1.45
CA VAL A 120 -11.91 -8.66 -1.95
C VAL A 120 -10.83 -8.18 -0.98
N LEU A 121 -10.12 -9.12 -0.36
CA LEU A 121 -8.90 -8.86 0.42
C LEU A 121 -7.98 -7.92 -0.36
N THR A 122 -7.11 -7.17 0.34
CA THR A 122 -6.18 -6.21 -0.28
C THR A 122 -5.51 -6.83 -1.50
N SER A 123 -5.96 -6.46 -2.70
CA SER A 123 -5.45 -7.09 -3.91
C SER A 123 -4.03 -6.61 -4.18
N THR A 124 -3.22 -7.41 -4.87
CA THR A 124 -1.88 -7.00 -5.33
C THR A 124 -1.93 -5.66 -6.06
N MET A 125 -2.99 -5.42 -6.83
CA MET A 125 -3.21 -4.15 -7.53
C MET A 125 -3.49 -2.99 -6.57
N ARG A 126 -4.31 -3.21 -5.53
CA ARG A 126 -4.57 -2.22 -4.47
C ARG A 126 -3.29 -1.82 -3.76
N SER A 127 -2.52 -2.81 -3.31
CA SER A 127 -1.25 -2.60 -2.63
C SER A 127 -0.24 -1.88 -3.52
N GLY A 128 -0.09 -2.29 -4.79
CA GLY A 128 0.82 -1.64 -5.73
C GLY A 128 0.44 -0.19 -6.05
N ARG A 129 -0.86 0.11 -6.18
CA ARG A 129 -1.33 1.49 -6.39
C ARG A 129 -1.15 2.36 -5.14
N MET A 130 -1.39 1.81 -3.96
CA MET A 130 -1.17 2.53 -2.70
C MET A 130 0.32 2.80 -2.48
N MET A 131 1.17 1.80 -2.68
CA MET A 131 2.63 1.96 -2.62
C MET A 131 3.10 3.08 -3.55
N LYS A 132 2.70 3.03 -4.83
CA LYS A 132 3.02 4.07 -5.81
C LYS A 132 2.53 5.46 -5.40
N ALA A 133 1.29 5.56 -4.90
CA ALA A 133 0.75 6.82 -4.40
C ALA A 133 1.60 7.37 -3.25
N CYS A 134 1.92 6.53 -2.28
CA CYS A 134 2.72 6.91 -1.12
C CYS A 134 4.14 7.32 -1.51
N GLU A 135 4.82 6.57 -2.38
CA GLU A 135 6.15 6.91 -2.90
C GLU A 135 6.19 8.27 -3.59
N GLU A 136 5.22 8.54 -4.49
CA GLU A 136 5.10 9.83 -5.17
C GLU A 136 4.78 10.98 -4.20
N ILE A 137 3.92 10.73 -3.20
CA ILE A 137 3.58 11.70 -2.15
C ILE A 137 4.82 12.06 -1.32
N VAL A 138 5.55 11.07 -0.80
CA VAL A 138 6.70 11.33 0.09
C VAL A 138 7.90 11.90 -0.65
N SER A 139 8.00 11.67 -1.95
CA SER A 139 9.03 12.29 -2.80
C SER A 139 8.78 13.79 -3.02
N ASN A 140 7.56 14.28 -2.82
CA ASN A 140 7.21 15.68 -2.95
C ASN A 140 7.47 16.45 -1.64
N ASN A 141 8.41 17.41 -1.69
CA ASN A 141 8.78 18.23 -0.53
C ASN A 141 7.61 18.99 0.07
N THR A 142 6.70 19.54 -0.74
CA THR A 142 5.56 20.30 -0.26
C THR A 142 4.58 19.39 0.50
N CYS A 143 4.38 18.16 0.04
CA CYS A 143 3.56 17.15 0.70
C CYS A 143 4.13 16.77 2.07
N ILE A 144 5.44 16.48 2.13
CA ILE A 144 6.12 16.12 3.38
C ILE A 144 6.14 17.29 4.35
N SER A 145 6.44 18.50 3.88
CA SER A 145 6.41 19.71 4.72
C SER A 145 5.02 19.96 5.31
N TYR A 146 3.95 19.71 4.54
CA TYR A 146 2.59 19.80 5.04
C TYR A 146 2.33 18.76 6.14
N PHE A 147 2.62 17.49 5.86
CA PHE A 147 2.44 16.39 6.81
C PHE A 147 3.17 16.64 8.14
N LEU A 148 4.47 16.97 8.07
CA LEU A 148 5.28 17.27 9.25
C LEU A 148 4.75 18.50 9.97
N GLY A 149 4.38 19.55 9.25
CA GLY A 149 3.81 20.77 9.83
C GLY A 149 2.53 20.51 10.62
N GLN A 150 1.63 19.66 10.10
CA GLN A 150 0.40 19.27 10.81
C GLN A 150 0.69 18.47 12.08
N ALA A 151 1.76 17.67 12.09
CA ALA A 151 2.24 16.98 13.29
C ALA A 151 3.03 17.88 14.26
N GLY A 152 3.18 19.18 13.97
CA GLY A 152 4.00 20.10 14.76
C GLY A 152 5.50 19.80 14.67
N LEU A 153 5.95 19.38 13.49
CA LEU A 153 7.31 18.99 13.15
C LEU A 153 7.81 19.73 11.90
N SER A 154 9.10 19.57 11.63
CA SER A 154 9.77 20.07 10.43
C SER A 154 10.72 19.00 9.89
N SER A 155 11.20 19.15 8.64
CA SER A 155 12.19 18.24 8.06
C SER A 155 13.54 18.24 8.78
N SER A 156 13.82 19.26 9.61
CA SER A 156 14.99 19.36 10.46
C SER A 156 14.75 18.81 11.88
N SER A 157 13.54 18.39 12.21
CA SER A 157 13.22 17.85 13.53
C SER A 157 13.99 16.55 13.76
N ALA A 158 14.55 16.38 14.96
CA ALA A 158 15.26 15.17 15.33
C ALA A 158 14.33 13.96 15.29
N LEU A 159 14.82 12.84 14.79
CA LEU A 159 14.07 11.59 14.72
C LEU A 159 14.27 10.83 16.04
N ASN A 160 13.46 11.18 17.02
CA ASN A 160 13.40 10.53 18.34
C ASN A 160 11.98 10.05 18.61
N GLU A 161 11.81 9.17 19.60
CA GLU A 161 10.53 8.56 19.96
C GLU A 161 9.39 9.58 20.04
N LYS A 162 9.60 10.70 20.75
CA LYS A 162 8.60 11.75 20.91
C LYS A 162 8.14 12.35 19.57
N ASN A 163 9.06 12.60 18.65
CA ASN A 163 8.72 13.17 17.35
C ASN A 163 8.11 12.13 16.41
N ILE A 164 8.57 10.87 16.47
CA ILE A 164 7.95 9.76 15.72
C ILE A 164 6.51 9.57 16.20
N LEU A 165 6.27 9.60 17.52
CA LEU A 165 4.92 9.47 18.10
C LEU A 165 3.99 10.57 17.60
N LYS A 166 4.45 11.83 17.50
CA LYS A 166 3.65 12.92 16.91
C LYS A 166 3.25 12.63 15.46
N ALA A 167 4.20 12.18 14.64
CA ALA A 167 3.94 11.81 13.25
C ALA A 167 2.99 10.62 13.15
N TYR A 168 3.16 9.63 14.03
CA TYR A 168 2.31 8.44 14.14
C TYR A 168 0.88 8.80 14.56
N GLN A 169 0.70 9.61 15.60
CA GLN A 169 -0.59 10.09 16.09
C GLN A 169 -1.35 10.88 15.04
N PHE A 170 -0.65 11.53 14.11
CA PHE A 170 -1.31 12.19 13.00
C PHE A 170 -2.01 11.20 12.07
N PHE A 171 -1.52 9.96 11.93
CA PHE A 171 -2.24 8.87 11.25
C PHE A 171 -3.22 8.14 12.19
N TYR A 172 -2.84 7.97 13.46
CA TYR A 172 -3.54 7.16 14.46
C TYR A 172 -3.83 7.99 15.73
N PRO A 173 -4.87 8.84 15.74
CA PRO A 173 -5.08 9.83 16.81
C PRO A 173 -5.27 9.26 18.22
N LEU A 174 -5.68 7.99 18.32
CA LEU A 174 -5.93 7.31 19.59
C LEU A 174 -4.68 6.61 20.16
N ALA A 175 -3.55 6.64 19.45
CA ALA A 175 -2.33 6.01 19.92
C ALA A 175 -1.66 6.86 21.02
N GLU A 176 -1.54 6.31 22.22
CA GLU A 176 -0.91 7.01 23.34
C GLU A 176 0.61 6.86 23.32
N THR A 177 1.11 5.69 22.91
CA THR A 177 2.53 5.34 22.86
C THR A 177 2.85 4.49 21.62
N LEU A 178 4.14 4.39 21.30
CA LEU A 178 4.64 3.43 20.32
C LEU A 178 5.08 2.16 21.04
N SER A 179 4.71 0.99 20.52
CA SER A 179 5.29 -0.29 20.97
C SER A 179 6.79 -0.34 20.70
N GLU A 180 7.54 -1.14 21.47
CA GLU A 180 8.99 -1.31 21.27
C GLU A 180 9.33 -1.73 19.84
N ASP A 181 8.54 -2.63 19.26
CA ASP A 181 8.71 -3.10 17.87
C ASP A 181 8.55 -1.96 16.86
N GLN A 182 7.54 -1.10 17.04
CA GLN A 182 7.33 0.07 16.19
C GLN A 182 8.48 1.06 16.31
N GLN A 183 8.94 1.33 17.53
CA GLN A 183 10.08 2.23 17.78
C GLN A 183 11.33 1.72 17.08
N MET A 184 11.62 0.42 17.24
CA MET A 184 12.77 -0.23 16.62
C MET A 184 12.66 -0.21 15.10
N ALA A 185 11.48 -0.48 14.54
CA ALA A 185 11.25 -0.44 13.10
C ALA A 185 11.51 0.95 12.52
N PHE A 186 10.99 2.02 13.15
CA PHE A 186 11.22 3.39 12.68
C PHE A 186 12.68 3.82 12.83
N SER A 187 13.36 3.43 13.91
CA SER A 187 14.80 3.71 14.09
C SER A 187 15.62 3.05 12.99
N ASN A 188 15.47 1.73 12.83
CA ASN A 188 16.19 0.93 11.83
C ASN A 188 15.94 1.41 10.40
N LEU A 189 14.70 1.78 10.09
CA LEU A 189 14.34 2.33 8.79
C LEU A 189 15.07 3.66 8.55
N SER A 190 15.12 4.54 9.56
CA SER A 190 15.74 5.85 9.43
C SER A 190 17.26 5.81 9.35
N ASP A 191 17.92 4.83 9.97
CA ASP A 191 19.38 4.76 10.05
C ASP A 191 20.05 4.45 8.71
N GLN A 192 19.27 3.96 7.74
CA GLN A 192 19.72 3.77 6.36
C GLN A 192 19.92 5.10 5.61
N PHE A 193 19.39 6.22 6.12
CA PHE A 193 19.42 7.51 5.46
C PHE A 193 20.30 8.52 6.20
N ARG A 194 21.10 9.28 5.46
CA ARG A 194 22.00 10.30 6.06
C ARG A 194 21.31 11.64 6.31
N GLY A 195 20.36 12.03 5.47
CA GLY A 195 19.67 13.33 5.54
C GLY A 195 18.43 13.28 6.43
N ALA A 196 18.24 14.29 7.28
CA ALA A 196 17.06 14.39 8.15
C ALA A 196 15.74 14.38 7.34
N THR A 197 15.73 15.01 6.17
CA THR A 197 14.57 14.98 5.26
C THR A 197 14.29 13.57 4.74
N ASP A 198 15.31 12.83 4.32
CA ASP A 198 15.13 11.47 3.79
C ASP A 198 14.70 10.48 4.88
N LYS A 199 15.23 10.66 6.09
CA LYS A 199 14.76 9.95 7.28
C LYS A 199 13.25 10.14 7.50
N TRP A 200 12.78 11.40 7.44
CA TRP A 200 11.35 11.69 7.57
C TRP A 200 10.52 11.14 6.41
N ARG A 201 11.03 11.16 5.18
CA ARG A 201 10.36 10.52 4.03
C ARG A 201 10.17 9.03 4.26
N ALA A 202 11.17 8.34 4.80
CA ALA A 202 11.08 6.92 5.10
C ALA A 202 10.01 6.64 6.16
N VAL A 203 9.99 7.40 7.25
CA VAL A 203 8.93 7.29 8.28
C VAL A 203 7.55 7.58 7.70
N SER A 204 7.41 8.68 6.95
CA SER A 204 6.14 9.03 6.28
C SER A 204 5.69 7.96 5.30
N LEU A 205 6.61 7.31 4.59
CA LEU A 205 6.30 6.23 3.66
C LEU A 205 5.75 5.02 4.42
N ALA A 206 6.43 4.59 5.48
CA ALA A 206 5.99 3.49 6.32
C ALA A 206 4.60 3.72 6.91
N LEU A 207 4.32 4.93 7.40
CA LEU A 207 2.98 5.32 7.86
C LEU A 207 1.96 5.32 6.74
N CYS A 208 2.30 5.88 5.58
CA CYS A 208 1.41 5.95 4.43
C CYS A 208 1.02 4.56 3.93
N VAL A 209 1.94 3.62 3.82
CA VAL A 209 1.62 2.28 3.27
C VAL A 209 1.02 1.34 4.30
N SER A 210 0.98 1.74 5.57
CA SER A 210 0.41 0.92 6.65
C SER A 210 -1.06 0.55 6.35
N PRO A 211 -1.46 -0.73 6.50
CA PRO A 211 -2.81 -1.17 6.16
C PRO A 211 -3.85 -0.71 7.18
N GLU A 212 -3.48 -0.43 8.43
CA GLU A 212 -4.44 -0.24 9.53
C GLU A 212 -5.38 0.96 9.32
N TRP A 213 -4.88 2.08 8.80
CA TRP A 213 -5.72 3.25 8.55
C TRP A 213 -6.59 3.11 7.29
N GLN A 214 -6.28 2.14 6.40
CA GLN A 214 -6.96 1.96 5.13
C GLN A 214 -8.30 1.23 5.27
N ILE A 215 -8.63 0.79 6.49
CA ILE A 215 -9.87 0.12 6.85
C ILE A 215 -10.72 1.16 7.61
N PRO A 216 -11.80 1.70 7.03
CA PRO A 216 -12.72 2.59 7.74
C PRO A 216 -13.43 1.93 8.93
#